data_AF-A0AAV7IPT3-F1
#
_entry.id   AF-A0AAV7IPT3-F1
#
_cell.length_a   1.000
_cell.length_b   1.000
_cell.length_c   1.000
_cell.angle_alpha   90.00
_cell.angle_beta   90.00
_cell.angle_gamma   90.00
#
_symmetry.space_group_name_H-M   'P 1'
#
loop_
_entity.id
_entity.type
_entity.pdbx_description
1 polymer ?
#
loop_
_entity_poly.entity_id
_entity_poly.type
_entity_poly.pdbx_seq_one_letter_code
_entity_poly.pdbx_strand_id
1 'polypeptide(L)'
;MTNAKAYREAWEKQPIFKGWITKNHADSIASGKGEARCKYCNVPLRAHATDLKKHAKTSSHIRQAESRNRKQQPSLMNHVNPSVKRELKIAEIKMALYVANHSSIKSVDHLGEVLKQLGKGSQLEKVRLHRTKASKLILNVVAPEMLIELIKDIGDQDYSVILDESTDVSTVKYMAYCVRYFSNTCNQFVTDFLGFDEVSSATADNLYKNFREFFSKVGLNLDKLDGKKPPKLVQLSDTRWLAWTNAVTVVLKQWDSLKAFFTKLESSPANKDITARNLGQMYRDESNILYLLFLDTVLKEVTDLNIAFQKANADITKLYTDLRILLLSVARRIFKPIYLKSIPSKTASTAMIHQADIAAVQRAISKANCDFDNSLLPLDSVDFGYKFSMYLTKSTISSENLQTVKVRSRSFMLKLCEELVKRFPDNISVLTNIRYFIPKLCMDQTSNVSVECLPWDLAAQDADRDAIERQWRNLRTMRISEICDNVDENISTIDFWIAVNKIENANDSKQFKDLAAFALRALSLPTSNADVERVFSVMAVIKTKCRNRMLIDMLVSLMRIRIHMRVFKLCCKNYMPTDDMVKRFTSQMYVVSGLIG
;
A
#
# COMPACT_ATOMS: atom_id res chain seq x y z
N MET A 1 -22.47 45.42 -3.97
CA MET A 1 -21.09 45.05 -4.36
C MET A 1 -20.12 45.66 -3.37
N THR A 2 -19.68 44.89 -2.36
CA THR A 2 -18.69 45.34 -1.38
C THR A 2 -17.29 45.21 -1.98
N ASN A 3 -16.57 46.33 -2.09
CA ASN A 3 -15.19 46.43 -2.56
C ASN A 3 -14.25 45.44 -1.83
N ALA A 4 -14.08 44.23 -2.36
CA ALA A 4 -13.00 43.33 -1.95
C ALA A 4 -11.70 43.88 -2.55
N LYS A 5 -10.91 44.58 -1.72
CA LYS A 5 -9.62 45.13 -2.15
C LYS A 5 -8.58 44.01 -2.22
N ALA A 6 -7.87 43.96 -3.34
CA ALA A 6 -6.83 42.97 -3.59
C ALA A 6 -5.58 43.20 -2.72
N TYR A 7 -4.88 42.11 -2.37
CA TYR A 7 -3.60 42.16 -1.66
C TYR A 7 -2.52 42.90 -2.48
N ARG A 8 -1.77 43.79 -1.82
CA ARG A 8 -0.68 44.56 -2.44
C ARG A 8 0.66 44.13 -1.89
N GLU A 9 1.53 43.60 -2.74
CA GLU A 9 2.90 43.16 -2.36
C GLU A 9 3.76 44.31 -1.80
N ALA A 10 3.49 45.55 -2.20
CA ALA A 10 4.15 46.73 -1.66
C ALA A 10 3.99 46.88 -0.13
N TRP A 11 2.95 46.28 0.47
CA TRP A 11 2.79 46.27 1.93
C TRP A 11 3.87 45.46 2.63
N GLU A 12 4.47 44.45 2.01
CA GLU A 12 5.58 43.68 2.60
C GLU A 12 6.83 44.54 2.85
N LYS A 13 6.96 45.67 2.15
CA LYS A 13 8.08 46.60 2.29
C LYS A 13 7.83 47.67 3.36
N GLN A 14 6.60 47.85 3.84
CA GLN A 14 6.28 48.87 4.84
C GLN A 14 6.77 48.45 6.23
N PRO A 15 7.38 49.36 7.03
CA PRO A 15 7.97 49.01 8.33
C PRO A 15 7.03 48.27 9.28
N ILE A 16 5.74 48.64 9.29
CA ILE A 16 4.72 48.08 10.19
C ILE A 16 4.22 46.68 9.78
N PHE A 17 4.39 46.31 8.51
CA PHE A 17 3.92 45.04 7.94
C PHE A 17 5.08 44.10 7.53
N LYS A 18 6.30 44.64 7.51
CA LYS A 18 7.51 43.95 7.06
C LYS A 18 7.75 42.66 7.83
N GLY A 19 7.99 41.58 7.08
CA GLY A 19 8.40 40.28 7.61
C GLY A 19 7.26 39.38 8.09
N TRP A 20 6.03 39.87 8.26
CA TRP A 20 4.95 39.07 8.85
C TRP A 20 3.68 38.91 8.02
N ILE A 21 3.44 39.72 6.99
CA ILE A 21 2.33 39.49 6.03
C ILE A 21 2.81 38.76 4.77
N THR A 22 1.91 38.03 4.11
CA THR A 22 2.05 37.46 2.76
C THR A 22 0.68 37.39 2.09
N LYS A 23 0.66 37.19 0.77
CA LYS A 23 -0.53 36.75 0.03
C LYS A 23 -1.00 35.38 0.55
N ASN A 24 -2.31 35.20 0.65
CA ASN A 24 -2.94 33.97 1.12
C ASN A 24 -2.96 32.88 0.02
N HIS A 25 -3.20 31.62 0.38
CA HIS A 25 -3.27 30.52 -0.60
C HIS A 25 -4.51 30.63 -1.49
N ALA A 26 -4.38 30.18 -2.75
CA ALA A 26 -5.44 30.27 -3.76
C ALA A 26 -6.78 29.68 -3.27
N ASP A 27 -6.76 28.51 -2.64
CA ASP A 27 -7.97 27.84 -2.13
C ASP A 27 -8.69 28.64 -1.03
N SER A 28 -7.91 29.34 -0.20
CA SER A 28 -8.44 30.18 0.88
C SER A 28 -8.99 31.51 0.37
N ILE A 29 -8.44 32.01 -0.74
CA ILE A 29 -8.94 33.20 -1.46
C ILE A 29 -10.27 32.87 -2.13
N ALA A 30 -10.35 31.73 -2.84
CA ALA A 30 -11.57 31.24 -3.48
C ALA A 30 -12.72 31.03 -2.48
N SER A 31 -12.40 30.66 -1.23
CA SER A 31 -13.37 30.50 -0.13
C SER A 31 -13.76 31.82 0.59
N GLY A 32 -13.34 32.98 0.09
CA GLY A 32 -13.70 34.29 0.66
C GLY A 32 -13.05 34.62 2.01
N LYS A 33 -12.02 33.88 2.45
CA LYS A 33 -11.39 34.07 3.77
C LYS A 33 -10.38 35.23 3.84
N GLY A 34 -10.27 36.02 2.78
CA GLY A 34 -9.38 37.18 2.68
C GLY A 34 -8.06 36.88 1.96
N GLU A 35 -7.49 37.89 1.32
CA GLU A 35 -6.32 37.75 0.44
C GLU A 35 -4.96 37.89 1.13
N ALA A 36 -4.93 38.33 2.38
CA ALA A 36 -3.70 38.44 3.18
C ALA A 36 -3.61 37.26 4.16
N ARG A 37 -2.40 36.92 4.59
CA ARG A 37 -2.14 35.93 5.65
C ARG A 37 -1.02 36.41 6.55
N CYS A 38 -1.17 36.19 7.84
CA CYS A 38 -0.09 36.41 8.80
C CYS A 38 0.86 35.20 8.83
N LYS A 39 2.14 35.40 8.51
CA LYS A 39 3.22 34.40 8.60
C LYS A 39 3.47 33.94 10.03
N TYR A 40 3.20 34.80 11.02
CA TYR A 40 3.44 34.49 12.44
C TYR A 40 2.30 33.65 13.00
N CYS A 41 1.07 34.17 12.94
CA CYS A 41 -0.13 33.56 13.48
C CYS A 41 -0.76 32.49 12.58
N ASN A 42 -0.33 32.40 11.32
CA ASN A 42 -0.84 31.47 10.32
C ASN A 42 -2.36 31.57 10.08
N VAL A 43 -2.92 32.78 10.19
CA VAL A 43 -4.35 33.06 10.00
C VAL A 43 -4.59 33.89 8.74
N PRO A 44 -5.68 33.63 8.00
CA PRO A 44 -6.09 34.45 6.88
C PRO A 44 -6.66 35.79 7.39
N LEU A 45 -6.38 36.86 6.67
CA LEU A 45 -6.73 38.24 7.01
C LEU A 45 -7.31 38.94 5.78
N ARG A 46 -8.21 39.90 6.01
CA ARG A 46 -8.64 40.80 4.95
C ARG A 46 -7.47 41.69 4.54
N ALA A 47 -7.30 41.89 3.23
CA ALA A 47 -6.31 42.78 2.66
C ALA A 47 -6.75 44.26 2.83
N HIS A 48 -6.88 44.70 4.09
CA HIS A 48 -7.23 46.06 4.45
C HIS A 48 -6.26 46.58 5.51
N ALA A 49 -5.65 47.74 5.28
CA ALA A 49 -4.57 48.26 6.12
C ALA A 49 -4.99 48.44 7.60
N THR A 50 -6.24 48.80 7.87
CA THR A 50 -6.75 48.89 9.26
C THR A 50 -6.81 47.54 9.95
N ASP A 51 -7.19 46.49 9.23
CA ASP A 51 -7.36 45.14 9.77
C ASP A 51 -6.01 44.49 10.03
N LEU A 52 -5.04 44.72 9.12
CA LEU A 52 -3.65 44.33 9.32
C LEU A 52 -3.04 45.05 10.54
N LYS A 53 -3.26 46.37 10.69
CA LYS A 53 -2.81 47.12 11.88
C LYS A 53 -3.47 46.65 13.17
N LYS A 54 -4.76 46.32 13.14
CA LYS A 54 -5.48 45.74 14.29
C LYS A 54 -4.91 44.37 14.66
N HIS A 55 -4.68 43.50 13.68
CA HIS A 55 -4.08 42.18 13.91
C HIS A 55 -2.68 42.28 14.53
N ALA A 56 -1.84 43.21 14.05
CA ALA A 56 -0.49 43.43 14.57
C ALA A 56 -0.46 43.76 16.08
N LYS A 57 -1.53 44.38 16.59
CA LYS A 57 -1.69 44.75 18.01
C LYS A 57 -2.30 43.65 18.88
N THR A 58 -2.69 42.50 18.30
CA THR A 58 -3.30 41.42 19.09
C THR A 58 -2.25 40.73 19.96
N SER A 59 -2.63 40.34 21.18
CA SER A 59 -1.75 39.61 22.11
C SER A 59 -1.20 38.31 21.51
N SER A 60 -2.01 37.61 20.70
CA SER A 60 -1.59 36.42 19.95
C SER A 60 -0.50 36.72 18.91
N HIS A 61 -0.61 37.87 18.22
CA HIS A 61 0.40 38.30 17.26
C HIS A 61 1.69 38.71 17.96
N ILE A 62 1.61 39.58 18.98
CA ILE A 62 2.77 40.06 19.73
C ILE A 62 3.56 38.89 20.31
N ARG A 63 2.90 37.94 20.99
CA ARG A 63 3.55 36.74 21.54
C ARG A 63 4.23 35.87 20.47
N GLN A 64 3.63 35.77 19.28
CA GLN A 64 4.20 34.98 18.17
C GLN A 64 5.30 35.72 17.41
N ALA A 65 5.26 37.04 17.38
CA ALA A 65 6.31 37.89 16.85
C ALA A 65 7.55 37.85 17.76
N GLU A 66 7.33 37.95 19.08
CA GLU A 66 8.37 37.85 20.11
C GLU A 66 9.04 36.48 20.12
N SER A 67 8.26 35.38 20.04
CA SER A 67 8.83 34.03 19.97
C SER A 67 9.65 33.74 18.71
N ARG A 68 9.44 34.53 17.65
CA ARG A 68 10.18 34.44 16.38
C ARG A 68 11.31 35.47 16.24
N ASN A 69 11.54 36.30 17.26
CA ASN A 69 12.59 37.31 17.25
C ASN A 69 13.96 36.61 17.35
N ARG A 70 14.47 36.14 16.19
CA ARG A 70 15.66 35.29 16.00
C ARG A 70 16.97 35.86 16.59
N LYS A 71 16.99 37.08 17.10
CA LYS A 71 18.20 37.74 17.62
C LYS A 71 18.61 37.29 19.03
N GLN A 72 17.75 36.59 19.78
CA GLN A 72 18.08 36.14 21.16
C GLN A 72 18.27 34.63 21.32
N GLN A 73 18.00 33.80 20.29
CA GLN A 73 18.32 32.37 20.35
C GLN A 73 19.70 32.14 19.73
N PRO A 74 20.66 31.53 20.45
CA PRO A 74 21.95 31.17 19.86
C PRO A 74 21.71 30.20 18.71
N SER A 75 22.50 30.32 17.65
CA SER A 75 22.48 29.38 16.53
C SER A 75 22.59 27.94 17.05
N LEU A 76 21.82 27.00 16.48
CA LEU A 76 21.93 25.57 16.81
C LEU A 76 23.35 25.03 16.56
N MET A 77 24.13 25.70 15.71
CA MET A 77 25.55 25.44 15.50
C MET A 77 26.41 25.69 16.74
N ASN A 78 26.04 26.67 17.57
CA ASN A 78 26.85 27.10 18.71
C ASN A 78 26.69 26.18 19.94
N HIS A 79 25.78 25.19 19.88
CA HIS A 79 25.53 24.25 20.98
C HIS A 79 26.20 22.88 20.78
N VAL A 80 26.96 22.68 19.70
CA VAL A 80 27.66 21.43 19.47
C VAL A 80 29.08 21.57 19.98
N ASN A 81 29.33 21.01 21.16
CA ASN A 81 30.67 20.81 21.66
C ASN A 81 31.40 19.84 20.70
N PRO A 82 32.55 20.17 20.11
CA PRO A 82 33.26 19.30 19.17
C PRO A 82 33.66 17.94 19.76
N SER A 83 33.63 17.77 21.08
CA SER A 83 34.08 16.58 21.81
C SER A 83 32.95 15.74 22.45
N VAL A 84 31.79 15.61 21.79
CA VAL A 84 30.78 14.62 22.25
C VAL A 84 31.37 13.21 22.12
N LYS A 85 31.61 12.56 23.28
CA LYS A 85 32.10 11.18 23.35
C LYS A 85 31.23 10.23 22.53
N ARG A 86 31.85 9.26 21.84
CA ARG A 86 31.18 8.25 21.01
C ARG A 86 30.03 7.55 21.74
N GLU A 87 30.23 7.20 23.00
CA GLU A 87 29.24 6.54 23.86
C GLU A 87 27.97 7.40 24.04
N LEU A 88 28.13 8.71 24.20
CA LEU A 88 27.00 9.63 24.35
C LEU A 88 26.23 9.80 23.04
N LYS A 89 26.93 9.81 21.89
CA LYS A 89 26.29 9.80 20.57
C LYS A 89 25.44 8.54 20.39
N ILE A 90 25.98 7.38 20.75
CA ILE A 90 25.27 6.10 20.68
C ILE A 90 24.04 6.10 21.57
N ALA A 91 24.15 6.60 22.81
CA ALA A 91 23.02 6.69 23.73
C ALA A 91 21.89 7.55 23.16
N GLU A 92 22.21 8.73 22.62
CA GLU A 92 21.22 9.63 22.02
C GLU A 92 20.61 9.10 20.72
N ILE A 93 21.39 8.38 19.88
CA ILE A 93 20.86 7.69 18.70
C ILE A 93 19.90 6.57 19.12
N LYS A 94 20.26 5.74 20.11
CA LYS A 94 19.38 4.69 20.64
C LYS A 94 18.08 5.27 21.22
N MET A 95 18.16 6.40 21.90
CA MET A 95 16.97 7.10 22.39
C MET A 95 16.12 7.68 21.26
N ALA A 96 16.73 8.26 20.22
CA ALA A 96 16.01 8.72 19.04
C ALA A 96 15.29 7.56 18.33
N LEU A 97 15.94 6.39 18.24
CA LEU A 97 15.37 5.14 17.74
C LEU A 97 14.19 4.65 18.59
N TYR A 98 14.31 4.71 19.92
CA TYR A 98 13.21 4.39 20.83
C TYR A 98 12.00 5.30 20.58
N VAL A 99 12.24 6.61 20.49
CA VAL A 99 11.18 7.59 20.23
C VAL A 99 10.52 7.32 18.88
N ALA A 100 11.31 7.05 17.83
CA ALA A 100 10.80 6.75 16.50
C ALA A 100 9.91 5.49 16.49
N ASN A 101 10.34 4.41 17.16
CA ASN A 101 9.65 3.13 17.14
C ASN A 101 8.45 3.05 18.10
N HIS A 102 8.57 3.62 19.29
CA HIS A 102 7.68 3.27 20.41
C HIS A 102 6.95 4.46 21.02
N SER A 103 7.26 5.70 20.61
CA SER A 103 6.70 6.88 21.29
C SER A 103 6.36 8.04 20.35
N SER A 104 6.00 9.16 20.95
CA SER A 104 5.82 10.44 20.29
C SER A 104 7.07 11.27 20.44
N ILE A 105 7.50 11.95 19.37
CA ILE A 105 8.63 12.89 19.46
C ILE A 105 8.36 14.01 20.48
N LYS A 106 7.09 14.29 20.81
CA LYS A 106 6.74 15.27 21.85
C LYS A 106 7.10 14.85 23.27
N SER A 107 7.21 13.55 23.58
CA SER A 107 7.52 13.08 24.94
C SER A 107 9.02 13.09 25.25
N VAL A 108 9.88 13.29 24.24
CA VAL A 108 11.34 13.17 24.43
C VAL A 108 11.92 14.21 25.37
N ASP A 109 11.32 15.41 25.43
CA ASP A 109 11.81 16.50 26.30
C ASP A 109 11.71 16.09 27.78
N HIS A 110 10.53 15.64 28.22
CA HIS A 110 10.33 15.14 29.58
C HIS A 110 11.13 13.87 29.86
N LEU A 111 11.25 12.96 28.88
CA LEU A 111 12.09 11.77 29.03
C LEU A 111 13.55 12.14 29.30
N GLY A 112 14.08 13.14 28.59
CA GLY A 112 15.43 13.66 28.80
C GLY A 112 15.63 14.25 30.19
N GLU A 113 14.65 15.00 30.70
CA GLU A 113 14.67 15.57 32.06
C GLU A 113 14.67 14.48 33.14
N VAL A 114 13.79 13.48 33.00
CA VAL A 114 13.70 12.35 33.94
C VAL A 114 15.01 11.54 33.96
N LEU A 115 15.59 11.25 32.79
CA LEU A 115 16.86 10.53 32.71
C LEU A 115 18.02 11.31 33.31
N LYS A 116 18.00 12.64 33.20
CA LYS A 116 18.99 13.50 33.86
C LYS A 116 18.86 13.44 35.39
N GLN A 117 17.64 13.39 35.92
CA GLN A 117 17.40 13.30 37.36
C GLN A 117 17.78 11.91 37.91
N LEU A 118 17.34 10.83 37.26
CA LEU A 118 17.59 9.46 37.70
C LEU A 118 19.02 8.99 37.43
N GLY A 119 19.66 9.53 36.39
CA GLY A 119 20.99 9.14 35.93
C GLY A 119 22.13 9.95 36.52
N LYS A 120 21.93 10.71 37.60
CA LYS A 120 22.98 11.52 38.24
C LYS A 120 24.24 10.68 38.51
N GLY A 121 25.41 11.23 38.17
CA GLY A 121 26.70 10.55 38.28
C GLY A 121 27.00 9.56 37.15
N SER A 122 26.07 9.31 36.23
CA SER A 122 26.25 8.39 35.10
C SER A 122 26.37 9.12 33.75
N GLN A 123 26.58 8.37 32.67
CA GLN A 123 26.53 8.89 31.31
C GLN A 123 25.15 9.47 30.94
N LEU A 124 24.07 8.96 31.56
CA LEU A 124 22.70 9.40 31.29
C LEU A 124 22.46 10.85 31.75
N GLU A 125 23.18 11.32 32.78
CA GLU A 125 23.12 12.73 33.21
C GLU A 125 23.60 13.69 32.11
N LYS A 126 24.48 13.23 31.21
CA LYS A 126 25.08 14.04 30.15
C LYS A 126 24.24 14.05 28.87
N VAL A 127 23.22 13.20 28.78
CA VAL A 127 22.29 13.17 27.65
C VAL A 127 21.58 14.52 27.52
N ARG A 128 21.57 15.08 26.31
CA ARG A 128 20.91 16.35 25.98
C ARG A 128 20.09 16.11 24.72
N LEU A 129 19.00 15.36 24.86
CA LEU A 129 18.11 15.01 23.75
C LEU A 129 16.76 15.71 23.88
N HIS A 130 16.64 16.85 23.20
CA HIS A 130 15.37 17.58 23.08
C HIS A 130 14.69 17.29 21.74
N ARG A 131 13.42 17.68 21.62
CA ARG A 131 12.56 17.47 20.45
C ARG A 131 13.25 17.81 19.12
N THR A 132 13.91 18.97 19.03
CA THR A 132 14.59 19.42 17.80
C THR A 132 15.75 18.49 17.44
N LYS A 133 16.58 18.13 18.42
CA LYS A 133 17.72 17.25 18.22
C LYS A 133 17.29 15.82 17.89
N ALA A 134 16.30 15.28 18.59
CA ALA A 134 15.71 13.98 18.28
C ALA A 134 15.14 13.95 16.86
N SER A 135 14.41 15.01 16.46
CA SER A 135 13.86 15.12 15.10
C SER A 135 14.97 15.13 14.04
N LYS A 136 16.07 15.87 14.28
CA LYS A 136 17.19 15.95 13.34
C LYS A 136 18.02 14.68 13.29
N LEU A 137 18.20 13.97 14.41
CA LEU A 137 18.80 12.63 14.42
C LEU A 137 17.96 11.65 13.60
N ILE A 138 16.64 11.65 13.77
CA ILE A 138 15.74 10.79 13.00
C ILE A 138 15.83 11.10 11.50
N LEU A 139 15.69 12.37 11.13
CA LEU A 139 15.61 12.82 9.73
C LEU A 139 16.94 12.70 8.98
N ASN A 140 18.05 13.08 9.62
CA ASN A 140 19.30 13.37 8.91
C ASN A 140 20.44 12.40 9.27
N VAL A 141 20.22 11.49 10.21
CA VAL A 141 21.22 10.49 10.63
C VAL A 141 20.65 9.09 10.49
N VAL A 142 19.61 8.76 11.27
CA VAL A 142 19.11 7.39 11.39
C VAL A 142 18.40 6.92 10.13
N ALA A 143 17.39 7.65 9.65
CA ALA A 143 16.62 7.21 8.49
C ALA A 143 17.46 7.17 7.18
N PRO A 144 18.32 8.16 6.87
CA PRO A 144 19.16 8.08 5.68
C PRO A 144 20.14 6.90 5.73
N GLU A 145 20.74 6.62 6.89
CA GLU A 145 21.68 5.51 7.02
C GLU A 145 20.98 4.14 6.87
N MET A 146 19.78 3.98 7.41
CA MET A 146 18.98 2.77 7.17
C MET A 146 18.56 2.60 5.71
N LEU A 147 18.37 3.69 4.97
CA LEU A 147 18.14 3.59 3.53
C LEU A 147 19.39 3.10 2.82
N ILE A 148 20.57 3.56 3.21
CA ILE A 148 21.86 3.10 2.67
C ILE A 148 22.07 1.61 3.02
N GLU A 149 21.79 1.20 4.26
CA GLU A 149 21.82 -0.21 4.68
C GLU A 149 20.91 -1.08 3.81
N LEU A 150 19.68 -0.64 3.56
CA LEU A 150 18.73 -1.32 2.67
C LEU A 150 19.27 -1.44 1.24
N ILE A 151 19.76 -0.34 0.65
CA ILE A 151 20.31 -0.35 -0.72
C ILE A 151 21.53 -1.28 -0.80
N LYS A 152 22.37 -1.30 0.22
CA LYS A 152 23.54 -2.18 0.30
C LYS A 152 23.15 -3.65 0.43
N ASP A 153 22.11 -3.96 1.21
CA ASP A 153 21.59 -5.33 1.37
C ASP A 153 20.92 -5.84 0.08
N ILE A 154 20.33 -4.94 -0.72
CA ILE A 154 19.88 -5.24 -2.09
C ILE A 154 21.12 -5.50 -2.98
N GLY A 155 22.07 -4.56 -3.06
CA GLY A 155 23.24 -4.70 -3.92
C GLY A 155 22.88 -4.78 -5.41
N ASP A 156 23.57 -5.66 -6.16
CA ASP A 156 23.41 -5.81 -7.62
C ASP A 156 22.39 -6.89 -8.05
N GLN A 157 21.64 -7.44 -7.10
CA GLN A 157 20.65 -8.48 -7.38
C GLN A 157 19.38 -7.92 -8.03
N ASP A 158 18.59 -8.81 -8.64
CA ASP A 158 17.26 -8.44 -9.12
C ASP A 158 16.29 -8.23 -7.96
N TYR A 159 15.39 -7.28 -8.12
CA TYR A 159 14.37 -6.98 -7.13
C TYR A 159 13.03 -6.68 -7.79
N SER A 160 11.96 -6.85 -7.01
CA SER A 160 10.60 -6.48 -7.38
C SER A 160 10.17 -5.24 -6.62
N VAL A 161 9.26 -4.46 -7.19
CA VAL A 161 8.70 -3.27 -6.56
C VAL A 161 7.19 -3.41 -6.46
N ILE A 162 6.65 -3.09 -5.29
CA ILE A 162 5.21 -3.01 -5.06
C ILE A 162 4.84 -1.55 -4.91
N LEU A 163 3.89 -1.12 -5.74
CA LEU A 163 3.34 0.23 -5.75
C LEU A 163 1.89 0.15 -5.30
N ASP A 164 1.51 0.98 -4.33
CA ASP A 164 0.11 1.07 -3.93
C ASP A 164 -0.24 2.49 -3.49
N GLU A 165 -1.48 2.89 -3.78
CA GLU A 165 -2.02 4.18 -3.38
C GLU A 165 -2.80 4.04 -2.07
N SER A 166 -2.53 4.93 -1.12
CA SER A 166 -3.37 5.02 0.08
C SER A 166 -3.71 6.46 0.40
N THR A 167 -4.90 6.63 0.95
CA THR A 167 -5.36 7.90 1.50
C THR A 167 -5.13 7.88 3.00
N ASP A 168 -4.40 8.87 3.49
CA ASP A 168 -4.10 8.96 4.92
C ASP A 168 -5.23 9.60 5.74
N VAL A 169 -5.06 9.65 7.06
CA VAL A 169 -6.05 10.23 7.99
C VAL A 169 -6.29 11.74 7.76
N SER A 170 -5.42 12.42 7.01
CA SER A 170 -5.58 13.82 6.60
C SER A 170 -6.08 13.99 5.16
N THR A 171 -6.62 12.93 4.56
CA THR A 171 -7.18 12.90 3.20
C THR A 171 -6.16 13.17 2.09
N VAL A 172 -4.86 13.03 2.38
CA VAL A 172 -3.79 13.14 1.39
C VAL A 172 -3.55 11.78 0.76
N LYS A 173 -3.45 11.74 -0.57
CA LYS A 173 -3.14 10.54 -1.35
C LYS A 173 -1.62 10.39 -1.48
N TYR A 174 -1.09 9.24 -1.08
CA TYR A 174 0.32 8.89 -1.20
C TYR A 174 0.49 7.66 -2.08
N MET A 175 1.54 7.67 -2.90
CA MET A 175 2.07 6.47 -3.55
C MET A 175 3.16 5.87 -2.68
N ALA A 176 2.93 4.63 -2.23
CA ALA A 176 3.91 3.82 -1.49
C ALA A 176 4.83 3.10 -2.45
N TYR A 177 6.14 3.19 -2.19
CA TYR A 177 7.14 2.39 -2.86
C TYR A 177 7.68 1.36 -1.87
N CYS A 178 7.43 0.08 -2.14
CA CYS A 178 8.01 -1.02 -1.39
C CYS A 178 8.91 -1.86 -2.30
N VAL A 179 10.01 -2.36 -1.79
CA VAL A 179 10.94 -3.23 -2.53
C VAL A 179 10.91 -4.62 -1.93
N ARG A 180 10.83 -5.63 -2.79
CA ARG A 180 10.90 -7.03 -2.42
C ARG A 180 12.15 -7.66 -3.04
N TYR A 181 13.01 -8.21 -2.21
CA TYR A 181 14.32 -8.74 -2.61
C TYR A 181 14.78 -9.84 -1.64
N PHE A 182 15.83 -10.57 -2.02
CA PHE A 182 16.43 -11.56 -1.14
C PHE A 182 17.46 -10.88 -0.21
N SER A 183 17.14 -10.80 1.09
CA SER A 183 18.09 -10.24 2.06
C SER A 183 19.10 -11.30 2.45
N ASN A 184 20.38 -11.07 2.13
CA ASN A 184 21.47 -11.92 2.58
C ASN A 184 21.63 -11.85 4.10
N THR A 185 21.36 -10.68 4.69
CA THR A 185 21.41 -10.46 6.14
C THR A 185 20.38 -11.30 6.89
N CYS A 186 19.15 -11.38 6.39
CA CYS A 186 18.10 -12.19 7.01
C CYS A 186 17.99 -13.62 6.43
N ASN A 187 18.73 -13.92 5.36
CA ASN A 187 18.64 -15.17 4.59
C ASN A 187 17.18 -15.54 4.25
N GLN A 188 16.41 -14.56 3.77
CA GLN A 188 15.00 -14.72 3.38
C GLN A 188 14.57 -13.60 2.42
N PHE A 189 13.48 -13.81 1.67
CA PHE A 189 12.83 -12.70 0.98
C PHE A 189 12.20 -11.75 1.99
N VAL A 190 12.46 -10.47 1.80
CA VAL A 190 11.89 -9.40 2.60
C VAL A 190 11.23 -8.38 1.70
N THR A 191 10.19 -7.76 2.22
CA THR A 191 9.58 -6.58 1.62
C THR A 191 9.81 -5.40 2.55
N ASP A 192 10.62 -4.42 2.12
CA ASP A 192 10.95 -3.22 2.89
C ASP A 192 10.43 -1.95 2.20
N PHE A 193 10.36 -0.86 2.96
CA PHE A 193 9.81 0.42 2.53
C PHE A 193 10.88 1.32 1.92
N LEU A 194 10.69 1.68 0.65
CA LEU A 194 11.56 2.64 -0.03
C LEU A 194 11.16 4.08 0.27
N GLY A 195 9.87 4.42 0.32
CA GLY A 195 9.43 5.80 0.55
C GLY A 195 8.01 6.10 0.08
N PHE A 196 7.66 7.40 0.15
CA PHE A 196 6.41 7.95 -0.36
C PHE A 196 6.64 9.11 -1.29
N ASP A 197 5.72 9.24 -2.25
CA ASP A 197 5.46 10.51 -2.94
C ASP A 197 3.99 10.91 -2.76
N GLU A 198 3.74 12.20 -2.61
CA GLU A 198 2.39 12.76 -2.66
C GLU A 198 1.90 12.78 -4.11
N VAL A 199 0.71 12.22 -4.35
CA VAL A 199 0.14 12.13 -5.69
C VAL A 199 -0.89 13.24 -5.87
N SER A 200 -0.50 14.30 -6.58
CA SER A 200 -1.42 15.37 -6.99
C SER A 200 -2.30 14.98 -8.18
N SER A 201 -1.85 14.03 -9.01
CA SER A 201 -2.56 13.51 -10.19
C SER A 201 -2.20 12.05 -10.44
N ALA A 202 -3.21 11.18 -10.47
CA ALA A 202 -3.05 9.72 -10.61
C ALA A 202 -3.12 9.25 -12.09
N THR A 203 -2.70 10.08 -13.05
CA THR A 203 -2.61 9.63 -14.45
C THR A 203 -1.42 8.71 -14.64
N ALA A 204 -1.56 7.73 -15.54
CA ALA A 204 -0.53 6.75 -15.84
C ALA A 204 0.86 7.37 -16.16
N ASP A 205 0.89 8.47 -16.92
CA ASP A 205 2.13 9.16 -17.30
C ASP A 205 2.78 9.92 -16.12
N ASN A 206 1.97 10.54 -15.27
CA ASN A 206 2.48 11.23 -14.07
C ASN A 206 3.01 10.22 -13.04
N LEU A 207 2.32 9.10 -12.85
CA LEU A 207 2.79 8.03 -11.96
C LEU A 207 4.12 7.46 -12.46
N TYR A 208 4.26 7.22 -13.77
CA TYR A 208 5.52 6.74 -14.34
C TYR A 208 6.68 7.73 -14.17
N LYS A 209 6.41 9.03 -14.39
CA LYS A 209 7.40 10.09 -14.17
C LYS A 209 7.84 10.14 -12.71
N ASN A 210 6.89 10.17 -11.77
CA ASN A 210 7.18 10.21 -10.34
C ASN A 210 7.99 8.98 -9.91
N PHE A 211 7.63 7.80 -10.40
CA PHE A 211 8.38 6.57 -10.17
C PHE A 211 9.85 6.70 -10.61
N ARG A 212 10.12 7.19 -11.81
CA ARG A 212 11.50 7.36 -12.32
C ARG A 212 12.29 8.36 -11.48
N GLU A 213 11.68 9.50 -11.13
CA GLU A 213 12.31 10.52 -10.29
C GLU A 213 12.61 9.99 -8.88
N PHE A 214 11.68 9.22 -8.30
CA PHE A 214 11.85 8.61 -7.00
C PHE A 214 13.02 7.61 -6.97
N PHE A 215 13.09 6.70 -7.94
CA PHE A 215 14.17 5.71 -8.01
C PHE A 215 15.54 6.36 -8.26
N SER A 216 15.58 7.43 -9.06
CA SER A 216 16.80 8.21 -9.24
C SER A 216 17.27 8.88 -7.93
N LYS A 217 16.35 9.35 -7.08
CA LYS A 217 16.68 9.94 -5.77
C LYS A 217 17.13 8.88 -4.76
N VAL A 218 16.55 7.69 -4.81
CA VAL A 218 16.91 6.57 -3.93
C VAL A 218 18.26 5.97 -4.32
N GLY A 219 18.65 6.04 -5.59
CA GLY A 219 19.93 5.49 -6.07
C GLY A 219 19.87 3.98 -6.38
N LEU A 220 18.67 3.43 -6.62
CA LEU A 220 18.51 2.05 -7.06
C LEU A 220 18.57 1.95 -8.58
N ASN A 221 19.30 0.95 -9.08
CA ASN A 221 19.42 0.70 -10.50
C ASN A 221 18.10 0.13 -11.05
N LEU A 222 17.44 0.87 -11.94
CA LEU A 222 16.19 0.46 -12.58
C LEU A 222 16.37 -0.70 -13.58
N ASP A 223 17.58 -0.95 -14.08
CA ASP A 223 17.84 -2.07 -15.00
C ASP A 223 17.76 -3.43 -14.30
N LYS A 224 17.86 -3.43 -12.96
CA LYS A 224 17.69 -4.59 -12.08
C LYS A 224 16.23 -4.87 -11.71
N LEU A 225 15.30 -4.03 -12.17
CA LEU A 225 13.86 -4.24 -12.03
C LEU A 225 13.40 -5.26 -13.09
N ASP A 226 13.30 -6.53 -12.70
CA ASP A 226 12.93 -7.68 -13.55
C ASP A 226 13.44 -7.64 -15.02
N GLY A 227 14.65 -7.10 -15.25
CA GLY A 227 15.31 -7.04 -16.56
C GLY A 227 14.46 -6.46 -17.70
N LYS A 228 13.39 -5.72 -17.44
CA LYS A 228 12.50 -5.14 -18.46
C LYS A 228 12.26 -3.68 -18.12
N LYS A 229 12.14 -2.84 -19.16
CA LYS A 229 11.71 -1.45 -18.98
C LYS A 229 10.36 -1.45 -18.23
N PRO A 230 10.22 -0.67 -17.14
CA PRO A 230 8.98 -0.65 -16.38
C PRO A 230 7.83 -0.26 -17.31
N PRO A 231 6.73 -1.03 -17.34
CA PRO A 231 5.59 -0.73 -18.19
C PRO A 231 4.91 0.55 -17.71
N LYS A 232 4.07 1.14 -18.59
CA LYS A 232 3.22 2.27 -18.21
C LYS A 232 2.33 1.84 -17.04
N LEU A 233 2.41 2.57 -15.93
CA LEU A 233 1.64 2.26 -14.72
C LEU A 233 0.15 2.44 -15.01
N VAL A 234 -0.65 1.42 -14.69
CA VAL A 234 -2.11 1.48 -14.83
C VAL A 234 -2.68 2.22 -13.63
N GLN A 235 -3.67 3.09 -13.86
CA GLN A 235 -4.38 3.77 -12.78
C GLN A 235 -5.05 2.74 -11.85
N LEU A 236 -4.85 2.89 -10.54
CA LEU A 236 -5.47 2.02 -9.54
C LEU A 236 -6.98 2.27 -9.45
N SER A 237 -7.74 1.23 -9.12
CA SER A 237 -9.19 1.32 -8.94
C SER A 237 -9.54 2.05 -7.64
N ASP A 238 -10.32 3.14 -7.73
CA ASP A 238 -10.74 3.96 -6.57
C ASP A 238 -11.65 3.21 -5.56
N THR A 239 -12.23 2.06 -5.92
CA THR A 239 -13.31 1.43 -5.13
C THR A 239 -12.81 0.30 -4.20
N ARG A 240 -13.05 0.43 -2.88
CA ARG A 240 -12.79 -0.62 -1.88
C ARG A 240 -14.02 -1.52 -1.65
N TRP A 241 -14.04 -2.68 -2.28
CA TRP A 241 -15.18 -3.62 -2.25
C TRP A 241 -15.50 -4.18 -0.84
N LEU A 242 -14.47 -4.40 -0.01
CA LEU A 242 -14.61 -4.87 1.37
C LEU A 242 -15.55 -4.01 2.24
N ALA A 243 -15.55 -2.69 2.04
CA ALA A 243 -16.39 -1.78 2.80
C ALA A 243 -17.88 -1.93 2.42
N TRP A 244 -18.16 -2.18 1.14
CA TRP A 244 -19.52 -2.33 0.63
C TRP A 244 -20.19 -3.61 1.12
N THR A 245 -19.49 -4.74 1.15
CA THR A 245 -20.02 -6.00 1.68
C THR A 245 -20.46 -5.84 3.14
N ASN A 246 -19.60 -5.22 3.96
CA ASN A 246 -19.94 -4.95 5.36
C ASN A 246 -21.13 -4.01 5.50
N ALA A 247 -21.20 -2.93 4.70
CA ALA A 247 -22.32 -2.01 4.72
C ALA A 247 -23.64 -2.72 4.37
N VAL A 248 -23.66 -3.49 3.29
CA VAL A 248 -24.85 -4.27 2.85
C VAL A 248 -25.27 -5.27 3.93
N THR A 249 -24.34 -6.04 4.48
CA THR A 249 -24.64 -7.01 5.54
C THR A 249 -25.20 -6.34 6.79
N VAL A 250 -24.67 -5.18 7.21
CA VAL A 250 -25.18 -4.43 8.38
C VAL A 250 -26.58 -3.88 8.11
N VAL A 251 -26.81 -3.29 6.94
CA VAL A 251 -28.12 -2.77 6.53
C VAL A 251 -29.16 -3.89 6.52
N LEU A 252 -28.84 -5.06 5.96
CA LEU A 252 -29.74 -6.22 5.93
C LEU A 252 -30.04 -6.75 7.34
N LYS A 253 -29.03 -6.81 8.23
CA LYS A 253 -29.24 -7.25 9.63
C LYS A 253 -30.16 -6.33 10.42
N GLN A 254 -30.14 -5.04 10.12
CA GLN A 254 -30.93 -4.02 10.81
C GLN A 254 -32.16 -3.57 10.00
N TRP A 255 -32.50 -4.29 8.93
CA TRP A 255 -33.49 -3.83 7.94
C TRP A 255 -34.82 -3.43 8.58
N ASP A 256 -35.41 -4.32 9.38
CA ASP A 256 -36.71 -4.07 10.01
C ASP A 256 -36.67 -2.92 11.02
N SER A 257 -35.58 -2.82 11.78
CA SER A 257 -35.38 -1.73 12.75
C SER A 257 -35.24 -0.37 12.03
N LEU A 258 -34.48 -0.33 10.94
CA LEU A 258 -34.29 0.86 10.12
C LEU A 258 -35.60 1.24 9.40
N LYS A 259 -36.32 0.26 8.84
CA LYS A 259 -37.63 0.45 8.23
C LYS A 259 -38.63 1.05 9.21
N ALA A 260 -38.74 0.49 10.42
CA ALA A 260 -39.63 1.02 11.47
C ALA A 260 -39.24 2.44 11.89
N PHE A 261 -37.93 2.68 12.07
CA PHE A 261 -37.41 3.99 12.46
C PHE A 261 -37.71 5.07 11.41
N PHE A 262 -37.36 4.83 10.14
CA PHE A 262 -37.58 5.80 9.07
C PHE A 262 -39.06 5.99 8.73
N THR A 263 -39.88 4.94 8.85
CA THR A 263 -41.34 5.06 8.70
C THR A 263 -41.92 5.99 9.78
N LYS A 264 -41.48 5.85 11.03
CA LYS A 264 -41.91 6.74 12.13
C LYS A 264 -41.46 8.19 11.90
N LEU A 265 -40.25 8.39 11.38
CA LEU A 265 -39.71 9.71 11.08
C LEU A 265 -40.41 10.40 9.91
N GLU A 266 -40.85 9.63 8.92
CA GLU A 266 -41.58 10.16 7.76
C GLU A 266 -43.00 10.58 8.13
N SER A 267 -43.68 9.80 8.98
CA SER A 267 -45.04 10.11 9.47
C SER A 267 -45.07 11.25 10.49
N SER A 268 -43.92 11.78 10.93
CA SER A 268 -43.86 12.87 11.90
C SER A 268 -44.01 14.24 11.20
N PRO A 269 -45.06 15.04 11.50
CA PRO A 269 -45.28 16.34 10.88
C PRO A 269 -44.17 17.36 11.18
N ALA A 270 -43.41 17.15 12.25
CA ALA A 270 -42.32 18.02 12.69
C ALA A 270 -41.00 17.77 11.94
N ASN A 271 -40.86 16.65 11.23
CA ASN A 271 -39.60 16.30 10.58
C ASN A 271 -39.54 16.86 9.15
N LYS A 272 -38.65 17.84 8.92
CA LYS A 272 -38.39 18.47 7.61
C LYS A 272 -37.21 17.84 6.86
N ASP A 273 -36.58 16.80 7.40
CA ASP A 273 -35.42 16.17 6.76
C ASP A 273 -35.84 15.35 5.54
N ILE A 274 -35.48 15.86 4.35
CA ILE A 274 -35.73 15.22 3.05
C ILE A 274 -35.02 13.87 2.97
N THR A 275 -33.85 13.74 3.57
CA THR A 275 -33.05 12.50 3.56
C THR A 275 -33.77 11.39 4.30
N ALA A 276 -34.31 11.69 5.49
CA ALA A 276 -35.05 10.72 6.29
C ALA A 276 -36.32 10.23 5.56
N ARG A 277 -37.00 11.13 4.83
CA ARG A 277 -38.18 10.78 4.01
C ARG A 277 -37.80 9.89 2.82
N ASN A 278 -36.73 10.24 2.09
CA ASN A 278 -36.22 9.42 0.99
C ASN A 278 -35.83 8.02 1.49
N LEU A 279 -35.14 7.92 2.62
CA LEU A 279 -34.82 6.63 3.24
C LEU A 279 -36.08 5.86 3.63
N GLY A 280 -37.09 6.52 4.22
CA GLY A 280 -38.38 5.92 4.52
C GLY A 280 -39.05 5.31 3.29
N GLN A 281 -39.06 6.01 2.16
CA GLN A 281 -39.54 5.50 0.88
C GLN A 281 -38.72 4.32 0.38
N MET A 282 -37.38 4.40 0.45
CA MET A 282 -36.49 3.31 0.03
C MET A 282 -36.69 2.02 0.85
N TYR A 283 -36.90 2.12 2.17
CA TYR A 283 -37.15 0.96 3.04
C TYR A 283 -38.56 0.37 2.90
N ARG A 284 -39.53 1.13 2.37
CA ARG A 284 -40.86 0.61 2.02
C ARG A 284 -40.87 -0.20 0.74
N ASP A 285 -40.00 0.15 -0.20
CA ASP A 285 -39.90 -0.56 -1.47
C ASP A 285 -39.16 -1.90 -1.28
N GLU A 286 -39.95 -2.97 -1.33
CA GLU A 286 -39.49 -4.36 -1.23
C GLU A 286 -38.52 -4.77 -2.35
N SER A 287 -38.46 -4.00 -3.45
CA SER A 287 -37.48 -4.20 -4.51
C SER A 287 -36.04 -3.90 -4.04
N ASN A 288 -35.86 -2.98 -3.09
CA ASN A 288 -34.55 -2.58 -2.58
C ASN A 288 -33.91 -3.64 -1.68
N ILE A 289 -34.69 -4.23 -0.76
CA ILE A 289 -34.18 -5.36 0.04
C ILE A 289 -33.88 -6.56 -0.85
N LEU A 290 -34.73 -6.83 -1.84
CA LEU A 290 -34.51 -7.92 -2.79
C LEU A 290 -33.17 -7.73 -3.54
N TYR A 291 -32.88 -6.52 -4.01
CA TYR A 291 -31.59 -6.19 -4.64
C TYR A 291 -30.41 -6.31 -3.66
N LEU A 292 -30.56 -5.87 -2.41
CA LEU A 292 -29.52 -5.99 -1.39
C LEU A 292 -29.23 -7.45 -1.00
N LEU A 293 -30.24 -8.33 -0.99
CA LEU A 293 -30.06 -9.77 -0.75
C LEU A 293 -29.27 -10.44 -1.88
N PHE A 294 -29.50 -10.03 -3.12
CA PHE A 294 -28.67 -10.40 -4.25
C PHE A 294 -27.22 -9.91 -4.07
N LEU A 295 -27.03 -8.62 -3.77
CA LEU A 295 -25.71 -8.03 -3.56
C LEU A 295 -24.95 -8.71 -2.42
N ASP A 296 -25.60 -9.01 -1.29
CA ASP A 296 -24.98 -9.71 -0.15
C ASP A 296 -24.40 -11.08 -0.57
N THR A 297 -25.04 -11.76 -1.51
CA THR A 297 -24.58 -13.07 -2.00
C THR A 297 -23.34 -12.91 -2.86
N VAL A 298 -23.40 -12.07 -3.89
CA VAL A 298 -22.28 -11.88 -4.85
C VAL A 298 -21.09 -11.18 -4.21
N LEU A 299 -21.32 -10.16 -3.37
CA LEU A 299 -20.26 -9.40 -2.72
C LEU A 299 -19.47 -10.23 -1.71
N LYS A 300 -20.07 -11.25 -1.08
CA LYS A 300 -19.34 -12.16 -0.19
C LYS A 300 -18.30 -12.98 -0.95
N GLU A 301 -18.68 -13.56 -2.08
CA GLU A 301 -17.76 -14.32 -2.93
C GLU A 301 -16.58 -13.44 -3.40
N VAL A 302 -16.85 -12.18 -3.77
CA VAL A 302 -15.80 -11.20 -4.14
C VAL A 302 -14.93 -10.81 -2.95
N THR A 303 -15.53 -10.63 -1.76
CA THR A 303 -14.80 -10.29 -0.54
C THR A 303 -13.87 -11.43 -0.10
N ASP A 304 -14.32 -12.67 -0.13
CA ASP A 304 -13.52 -13.83 0.28
C ASP A 304 -12.27 -13.95 -0.60
N LEU A 305 -12.42 -13.73 -1.91
CA LEU A 305 -11.29 -13.67 -2.83
C LEU A 305 -10.35 -12.50 -2.52
N ASN A 306 -10.88 -11.29 -2.30
CA ASN A 306 -10.04 -10.14 -1.93
C ASN A 306 -9.24 -10.39 -0.64
N ILE A 307 -9.86 -11.04 0.36
CA ILE A 307 -9.17 -11.43 1.60
C ILE A 307 -8.05 -12.42 1.27
N ALA A 308 -8.27 -13.38 0.37
CA ALA A 308 -7.23 -14.32 -0.06
C ALA A 308 -6.03 -13.59 -0.71
N PHE A 309 -6.28 -12.63 -1.60
CA PHE A 309 -5.25 -11.77 -2.22
C PHE A 309 -4.55 -10.80 -1.23
N GLN A 310 -5.08 -10.65 -0.01
CA GLN A 310 -4.48 -9.87 1.09
C GLN A 310 -3.76 -10.75 2.12
N LYS A 311 -3.69 -12.08 1.94
CA LYS A 311 -2.94 -12.96 2.84
C LYS A 311 -1.43 -12.85 2.57
N ALA A 312 -0.65 -12.77 3.65
CA ALA A 312 0.81 -12.60 3.60
C ALA A 312 1.55 -13.67 2.77
N ASN A 313 1.12 -14.93 2.87
CA ASN A 313 1.75 -16.08 2.21
C ASN A 313 0.76 -16.76 1.26
N ALA A 314 0.04 -15.98 0.45
CA ALA A 314 -0.87 -16.55 -0.51
C ALA A 314 -0.11 -17.25 -1.64
N ASP A 315 -0.53 -18.48 -1.96
CA ASP A 315 -0.05 -19.23 -3.11
C ASP A 315 -0.68 -18.64 -4.38
N ILE A 316 0.14 -18.02 -5.22
CA ILE A 316 -0.30 -17.32 -6.43
C ILE A 316 -1.08 -18.24 -7.38
N THR A 317 -0.75 -19.53 -7.41
CA THR A 317 -1.39 -20.50 -8.29
C THR A 317 -2.80 -20.83 -7.82
N LYS A 318 -2.99 -20.90 -6.50
CA LYS A 318 -4.31 -21.05 -5.87
C LYS A 318 -5.14 -19.78 -6.03
N LEU A 319 -4.54 -18.60 -5.86
CA LEU A 319 -5.23 -17.33 -6.06
C LEU A 319 -5.84 -17.17 -7.46
N TYR A 320 -5.08 -17.48 -8.52
CA TYR A 320 -5.61 -17.44 -9.88
C TYR A 320 -6.65 -18.53 -10.15
N THR A 321 -6.52 -19.68 -9.49
CA THR A 321 -7.54 -20.72 -9.53
C THR A 321 -8.84 -20.24 -8.89
N ASP A 322 -8.78 -19.61 -7.72
CA ASP A 322 -9.93 -19.06 -7.02
C ASP A 322 -10.58 -17.91 -7.80
N LEU A 323 -9.78 -17.01 -8.42
CA LEU A 323 -10.27 -15.95 -9.30
C LEU A 323 -11.01 -16.54 -10.52
N ARG A 324 -10.48 -17.61 -11.11
CA ARG A 324 -11.14 -18.33 -12.22
C ARG A 324 -12.44 -18.99 -11.76
N ILE A 325 -12.44 -19.63 -10.60
CA ILE A 325 -13.65 -20.26 -10.04
C ILE A 325 -14.73 -19.20 -9.83
N LEU A 326 -14.38 -18.03 -9.27
CA LEU A 326 -15.31 -16.90 -9.12
C LEU A 326 -15.84 -16.42 -10.48
N LEU A 327 -14.96 -16.20 -11.46
CA LEU A 327 -15.36 -15.79 -12.81
C LEU A 327 -16.37 -16.76 -13.42
N LEU A 328 -16.08 -18.07 -13.37
CA LEU A 328 -16.97 -19.10 -13.91
C LEU A 328 -18.25 -19.26 -13.10
N SER A 329 -18.19 -19.12 -11.77
CA SER A 329 -19.36 -19.11 -10.89
C SER A 329 -20.34 -18.03 -11.33
N VAL A 330 -19.87 -16.78 -11.46
CA VAL A 330 -20.72 -15.64 -11.86
C VAL A 330 -21.18 -15.80 -13.32
N ALA A 331 -20.29 -16.17 -14.23
CA ALA A 331 -20.63 -16.32 -15.65
C ALA A 331 -21.72 -17.38 -15.89
N ARG A 332 -21.65 -18.52 -15.19
CA ARG A 332 -22.65 -19.60 -15.33
C ARG A 332 -24.05 -19.21 -14.83
N ARG A 333 -24.17 -18.19 -13.99
CA ARG A 333 -25.49 -17.68 -13.54
C ARG A 333 -26.20 -16.86 -14.61
N ILE A 334 -25.47 -16.32 -15.58
CA ILE A 334 -26.01 -15.35 -16.55
C ILE A 334 -25.88 -15.75 -18.01
N PHE A 335 -24.92 -16.60 -18.41
CA PHE A 335 -24.72 -17.00 -19.80
C PHE A 335 -25.31 -18.37 -20.10
N LYS A 336 -25.84 -18.55 -21.32
CA LYS A 336 -26.27 -19.90 -21.78
C LYS A 336 -25.04 -20.82 -21.86
N PRO A 337 -25.14 -22.10 -21.44
CA PRO A 337 -23.99 -23.02 -21.38
C PRO A 337 -23.21 -23.18 -22.69
N ILE A 338 -23.88 -23.04 -23.85
CA ILE A 338 -23.25 -23.14 -25.17
C ILE A 338 -22.13 -22.10 -25.39
N TYR A 339 -22.25 -20.91 -24.77
CA TYR A 339 -21.26 -19.85 -24.88
C TYR A 339 -20.09 -20.01 -23.90
N LEU A 340 -20.22 -20.89 -22.90
CA LEU A 340 -19.20 -21.18 -21.89
C LEU A 340 -18.46 -22.49 -22.13
N LYS A 341 -18.76 -23.22 -23.22
CA LYS A 341 -18.03 -24.44 -23.57
C LYS A 341 -16.59 -24.09 -23.93
N SER A 342 -15.67 -24.52 -23.08
CA SER A 342 -14.25 -24.59 -23.38
C SER A 342 -13.99 -25.81 -24.28
N ILE A 343 -13.12 -25.68 -25.28
CA ILE A 343 -12.66 -26.82 -26.11
C ILE A 343 -11.20 -27.13 -25.72
N PRO A 344 -10.94 -27.79 -24.57
CA PRO A 344 -9.61 -28.30 -24.30
C PRO A 344 -9.44 -29.68 -24.95
N SER A 345 -8.30 -29.88 -25.63
CA SER A 345 -7.82 -31.21 -26.01
C SER A 345 -7.68 -32.09 -24.76
N LYS A 346 -7.89 -33.41 -24.86
CA LYS A 346 -7.65 -34.38 -23.77
C LYS A 346 -6.20 -34.34 -23.25
N THR A 347 -5.28 -33.69 -23.96
CA THR A 347 -3.86 -33.51 -23.63
C THR A 347 -3.49 -32.12 -23.12
N ALA A 348 -4.46 -31.22 -22.88
CA ALA A 348 -4.18 -29.83 -22.50
C ALA A 348 -3.69 -29.70 -21.05
N SER A 349 -2.66 -28.87 -20.83
CA SER A 349 -2.16 -28.57 -19.49
C SER A 349 -3.17 -27.72 -18.68
N THR A 350 -3.04 -27.72 -17.34
CA THR A 350 -3.90 -26.89 -16.46
C THR A 350 -3.93 -25.42 -16.87
N ALA A 351 -2.79 -24.86 -17.28
CA ALA A 351 -2.69 -23.46 -17.73
C ALA A 351 -3.51 -23.20 -18.99
N MET A 352 -3.48 -24.13 -19.95
CA MET A 352 -4.26 -24.03 -21.20
C MET A 352 -5.77 -24.12 -20.94
N ILE A 353 -6.19 -24.96 -19.99
CA ILE A 353 -7.59 -25.05 -19.58
C ILE A 353 -8.05 -23.71 -18.98
N HIS A 354 -7.25 -23.13 -18.08
CA HIS A 354 -7.56 -21.84 -17.46
C HIS A 354 -7.69 -20.73 -18.51
N GLN A 355 -6.77 -20.68 -19.48
CA GLN A 355 -6.80 -19.68 -20.54
C GLN A 355 -8.00 -19.87 -21.48
N ALA A 356 -8.35 -21.12 -21.80
CA ALA A 356 -9.52 -21.43 -22.62
C ALA A 356 -10.84 -21.04 -21.93
N ASP A 357 -10.94 -21.28 -20.61
CA ASP A 357 -12.08 -20.86 -19.79
C ASP A 357 -12.25 -19.33 -19.81
N ILE A 358 -11.16 -18.58 -19.58
CA ILE A 358 -11.18 -17.10 -19.59
C ILE A 358 -11.57 -16.59 -20.99
N ALA A 359 -10.98 -17.15 -22.04
CA ALA A 359 -11.29 -16.76 -23.42
C ALA A 359 -12.75 -17.07 -23.80
N ALA A 360 -13.33 -18.16 -23.29
CA ALA A 360 -14.75 -18.48 -23.49
C ALA A 360 -15.66 -17.41 -22.86
N VAL A 361 -15.38 -17.02 -21.61
CA VAL A 361 -16.14 -15.95 -20.94
C VAL A 361 -15.97 -14.61 -21.67
N GLN A 362 -14.76 -14.29 -22.14
CA GLN A 362 -14.52 -13.05 -22.89
C GLN A 362 -15.30 -13.00 -24.21
N ARG A 363 -15.35 -14.11 -24.96
CA ARG A 363 -16.20 -14.22 -26.16
C ARG A 363 -17.68 -14.09 -25.82
N ALA A 364 -18.14 -14.69 -24.73
CA ALA A 364 -19.52 -14.59 -24.26
C ALA A 364 -19.90 -13.15 -23.91
N ILE A 365 -19.02 -12.41 -23.23
CA ILE A 365 -19.18 -10.98 -22.92
C ILE A 365 -19.26 -10.16 -24.21
N SER A 366 -18.31 -10.35 -25.15
CA SER A 366 -18.33 -9.62 -26.43
C SER A 366 -19.63 -9.87 -27.20
N LYS A 367 -20.14 -11.11 -27.19
CA LYS A 367 -21.42 -11.45 -27.81
C LYS A 367 -22.59 -10.76 -27.12
N ALA A 368 -22.63 -10.73 -25.79
CA ALA A 368 -23.68 -10.02 -25.03
C ALA A 368 -23.67 -8.52 -25.28
N ASN A 369 -22.51 -7.91 -25.51
CA ASN A 369 -22.45 -6.48 -25.82
C ASN A 369 -22.93 -6.16 -27.25
N CYS A 370 -22.93 -7.14 -28.17
CA CYS A 370 -23.46 -6.99 -29.53
C CYS A 370 -24.93 -7.46 -29.68
N ASP A 371 -25.34 -8.46 -28.90
CA ASP A 371 -26.66 -9.11 -28.95
C ASP A 371 -27.09 -9.51 -27.53
N PHE A 372 -27.61 -8.53 -26.78
CA PHE A 372 -27.77 -8.57 -25.33
C PHE A 372 -28.59 -9.74 -24.80
N ASP A 373 -29.68 -10.11 -25.47
CA ASP A 373 -30.58 -11.14 -24.96
C ASP A 373 -30.28 -12.56 -25.46
N ASN A 374 -29.51 -12.72 -26.55
CA ASN A 374 -29.39 -14.03 -27.17
C ASN A 374 -28.27 -14.89 -26.56
N SER A 375 -27.24 -14.27 -25.98
CA SER A 375 -26.17 -14.98 -25.24
C SER A 375 -26.49 -15.21 -23.77
N LEU A 376 -27.33 -14.36 -23.17
CA LEU A 376 -27.69 -14.42 -21.76
C LEU A 376 -28.84 -15.39 -21.50
N LEU A 377 -28.93 -15.90 -20.28
CA LEU A 377 -30.08 -16.66 -19.81
C LEU A 377 -31.32 -15.75 -19.73
N PRO A 378 -32.52 -16.30 -20.01
CA PRO A 378 -33.78 -15.64 -19.65
C PRO A 378 -33.77 -15.29 -18.17
N LEU A 379 -34.38 -14.17 -17.78
CA LEU A 379 -34.32 -13.65 -16.41
C LEU A 379 -34.83 -14.64 -15.36
N ASP A 380 -35.77 -15.52 -15.71
CA ASP A 380 -36.30 -16.54 -14.79
C ASP A 380 -35.37 -17.75 -14.61
N SER A 381 -34.39 -17.90 -15.50
CA SER A 381 -33.36 -18.94 -15.42
C SER A 381 -32.04 -18.43 -14.81
N VAL A 382 -31.95 -17.13 -14.51
CA VAL A 382 -30.77 -16.54 -13.85
C VAL A 382 -30.78 -16.91 -12.37
N ASP A 383 -29.63 -17.36 -11.86
CA ASP A 383 -29.45 -17.60 -10.43
C ASP A 383 -29.08 -16.30 -9.70
N PHE A 384 -30.04 -15.76 -8.95
CA PHE A 384 -29.86 -14.57 -8.10
C PHE A 384 -29.47 -14.91 -6.65
N GLY A 385 -29.36 -16.19 -6.32
CA GLY A 385 -29.02 -16.70 -4.98
C GLY A 385 -30.23 -17.11 -4.12
N TYR A 386 -29.99 -18.02 -3.18
CA TYR A 386 -31.02 -18.62 -2.33
C TYR A 386 -31.83 -17.59 -1.54
N LYS A 387 -31.18 -16.59 -0.93
CA LYS A 387 -31.86 -15.56 -0.13
C LYS A 387 -32.83 -14.72 -0.96
N PHE A 388 -32.46 -14.43 -2.21
CA PHE A 388 -33.31 -13.70 -3.15
C PHE A 388 -34.58 -14.50 -3.45
N SER A 389 -34.42 -15.77 -3.82
CA SER A 389 -35.54 -16.67 -4.14
C SER A 389 -36.46 -16.90 -2.92
N MET A 390 -35.87 -17.09 -1.73
CA MET A 390 -36.62 -17.24 -0.48
C MET A 390 -37.39 -15.99 -0.06
N TYR A 391 -36.89 -14.80 -0.40
CA TYR A 391 -37.61 -13.56 -0.12
C TYR A 391 -38.78 -13.38 -1.06
N LEU A 392 -38.60 -13.74 -2.33
CA LEU A 392 -39.64 -13.64 -3.36
C LEU A 392 -40.86 -14.53 -3.04
N THR A 393 -40.68 -15.68 -2.40
CA THR A 393 -41.81 -16.54 -1.98
C THR A 393 -42.62 -15.95 -0.83
N LYS A 394 -42.07 -15.00 -0.07
CA LYS A 394 -42.68 -14.40 1.12
C LYS A 394 -43.18 -12.97 0.90
N SER A 395 -42.75 -12.31 -0.17
CA SER A 395 -42.99 -10.88 -0.40
C SER A 395 -43.87 -10.65 -1.63
N THR A 396 -44.64 -9.56 -1.58
CA THR A 396 -45.48 -9.12 -2.70
C THR A 396 -44.76 -7.97 -3.40
N ILE A 397 -44.20 -8.24 -4.57
CA ILE A 397 -43.47 -7.26 -5.39
C ILE A 397 -44.19 -7.17 -6.74
N SER A 398 -44.38 -5.94 -7.26
CA SER A 398 -44.98 -5.76 -8.58
C SER A 398 -44.13 -6.41 -9.66
N SER A 399 -44.77 -6.95 -10.71
CA SER A 399 -44.05 -7.60 -11.82
C SER A 399 -43.04 -6.67 -12.49
N GLU A 400 -43.36 -5.37 -12.59
CA GLU A 400 -42.48 -4.34 -13.13
C GLU A 400 -41.22 -4.11 -12.27
N ASN A 401 -41.38 -3.98 -10.95
CA ASN A 401 -40.26 -3.79 -10.03
C ASN A 401 -39.39 -5.05 -9.96
N LEU A 402 -40.01 -6.24 -9.96
CA LEU A 402 -39.29 -7.50 -9.99
C LEU A 402 -38.44 -7.63 -11.26
N GLN A 403 -39.01 -7.32 -12.42
CA GLN A 403 -38.28 -7.32 -13.69
C GLN A 403 -37.10 -6.34 -13.64
N THR A 404 -37.33 -5.14 -13.12
CA THR A 404 -36.29 -4.11 -12.96
C THR A 404 -35.14 -4.60 -12.09
N VAL A 405 -35.44 -5.21 -10.93
CA VAL A 405 -34.41 -5.77 -10.04
C VAL A 405 -33.66 -6.91 -10.71
N LYS A 406 -34.35 -7.85 -11.36
CA LYS A 406 -33.71 -8.97 -12.09
C LYS A 406 -32.77 -8.48 -13.18
N VAL A 407 -33.19 -7.48 -13.98
CA VAL A 407 -32.36 -6.86 -15.02
C VAL A 407 -31.13 -6.19 -14.40
N ARG A 408 -31.30 -5.39 -13.34
CA ARG A 408 -30.18 -4.74 -12.65
C ARG A 408 -29.18 -5.74 -12.08
N SER A 409 -29.66 -6.81 -11.46
CA SER A 409 -28.82 -7.89 -10.92
C SER A 409 -28.05 -8.64 -12.01
N ARG A 410 -28.71 -8.96 -13.14
CA ARG A 410 -28.05 -9.58 -14.31
C ARG A 410 -26.97 -8.66 -14.87
N SER A 411 -27.27 -7.37 -15.05
CA SER A 411 -26.32 -6.37 -15.54
C SER A 411 -25.14 -6.16 -14.58
N PHE A 412 -25.38 -6.21 -13.26
CA PHE A 412 -24.31 -6.17 -12.27
C PHE A 412 -23.36 -7.37 -12.41
N MET A 413 -23.90 -8.59 -12.53
CA MET A 413 -23.08 -9.79 -12.73
C MET A 413 -22.31 -9.76 -14.05
N LEU A 414 -22.92 -9.28 -15.14
CA LEU A 414 -22.23 -9.10 -16.42
C LEU A 414 -21.05 -8.13 -16.27
N LYS A 415 -21.29 -6.98 -15.63
CA LYS A 415 -20.24 -5.99 -15.36
C LYS A 415 -19.14 -6.56 -14.45
N LEU A 416 -19.52 -7.37 -13.45
CA LEU A 416 -18.56 -8.06 -12.60
C LEU A 416 -17.71 -9.04 -13.42
N CYS A 417 -18.28 -9.82 -14.34
CA CYS A 417 -17.50 -10.68 -15.24
C CYS A 417 -16.52 -9.87 -16.10
N GLU A 418 -16.94 -8.76 -16.69
CA GLU A 418 -16.04 -7.87 -17.45
C GLU A 418 -14.86 -7.39 -16.61
N GLU A 419 -15.15 -6.96 -15.39
CA GLU A 419 -14.14 -6.46 -14.48
C GLU A 419 -13.21 -7.59 -14.00
N LEU A 420 -13.74 -8.77 -13.68
CA LEU A 420 -12.93 -9.94 -13.31
C LEU A 420 -12.00 -10.37 -14.45
N VAL A 421 -12.48 -10.40 -15.71
CA VAL A 421 -11.64 -10.74 -16.88
C VAL A 421 -10.46 -9.77 -17.00
N LYS A 422 -10.67 -8.47 -16.83
CA LYS A 422 -9.59 -7.45 -16.88
C LYS A 422 -8.52 -7.60 -15.80
N ARG A 423 -8.82 -8.32 -14.71
CA ARG A 423 -7.91 -8.52 -13.57
C ARG A 423 -7.05 -9.77 -13.75
N PHE A 424 -7.31 -10.59 -14.77
CA PHE A 424 -6.38 -11.62 -15.17
C PHE A 424 -5.20 -11.01 -15.93
N PRO A 425 -3.96 -11.38 -15.59
CA PRO A 425 -2.80 -10.89 -16.30
C PRO A 425 -2.65 -11.61 -17.64
N ASP A 426 -2.12 -10.92 -18.65
CA ASP A 426 -1.84 -11.50 -19.97
C ASP A 426 -0.79 -12.63 -19.88
N ASN A 427 0.12 -12.55 -18.90
CA ASN A 427 1.18 -13.52 -18.63
C ASN A 427 0.77 -14.60 -17.60
N ILE A 428 -0.50 -15.02 -17.57
CA ILE A 428 -0.99 -16.04 -16.64
C ILE A 428 -0.23 -17.38 -16.75
N SER A 429 0.26 -17.73 -17.95
CA SER A 429 1.08 -18.91 -18.19
C SER A 429 2.37 -18.86 -17.38
N VAL A 430 3.06 -17.71 -17.39
CA VAL A 430 4.29 -17.46 -16.63
C VAL A 430 4.03 -17.64 -15.13
N LEU A 431 2.96 -17.03 -14.61
CA LEU A 431 2.61 -17.11 -13.19
C LEU A 431 2.19 -18.53 -12.77
N THR A 432 1.54 -19.27 -13.66
CA THR A 432 1.20 -20.68 -13.43
C THR A 432 2.47 -21.53 -13.40
N ASN A 433 3.45 -21.22 -14.24
CA ASN A 433 4.71 -21.96 -14.35
C ASN A 433 5.63 -21.75 -13.12
N ILE A 434 5.47 -20.68 -12.34
CA ILE A 434 6.18 -20.50 -11.05
C ILE A 434 5.95 -21.69 -10.11
N ARG A 435 4.80 -22.38 -10.22
CA ARG A 435 4.50 -23.59 -9.42
C ARG A 435 5.54 -24.69 -9.57
N TYR A 436 6.22 -24.76 -10.71
CA TYR A 436 7.24 -25.78 -10.95
C TYR A 436 8.47 -25.59 -10.07
N PHE A 437 8.62 -24.44 -9.40
CA PHE A 437 9.63 -24.24 -8.37
C PHE A 437 9.21 -24.74 -6.98
N ILE A 438 7.97 -25.20 -6.78
CA ILE A 438 7.55 -25.79 -5.50
C ILE A 438 8.30 -27.12 -5.30
N PRO A 439 8.92 -27.38 -4.12
CA PRO A 439 9.75 -28.56 -3.88
C PRO A 439 9.08 -29.88 -4.26
N LYS A 440 7.78 -30.02 -3.91
CA LYS A 440 6.98 -31.20 -4.23
C LYS A 440 6.81 -31.43 -5.74
N LEU A 441 6.81 -30.38 -6.56
CA LEU A 441 6.63 -30.46 -8.01
C LEU A 441 7.96 -30.55 -8.75
N CYS A 442 8.99 -29.80 -8.34
CA CYS A 442 10.30 -29.87 -8.99
C CYS A 442 11.00 -31.22 -8.77
N MET A 443 10.85 -31.79 -7.57
CA MET A 443 11.50 -33.06 -7.19
C MET A 443 10.69 -34.29 -7.59
N ASP A 444 9.51 -34.13 -8.20
CA ASP A 444 8.68 -35.25 -8.64
C ASP A 444 9.33 -35.98 -9.82
N GLN A 445 9.92 -37.14 -9.54
CA GLN A 445 10.58 -38.01 -10.51
C GLN A 445 9.57 -38.73 -11.42
N THR A 446 8.31 -38.84 -11.02
CA THR A 446 7.25 -39.49 -11.82
C THR A 446 6.63 -38.55 -12.84
N SER A 447 6.81 -37.24 -12.65
CA SER A 447 6.30 -36.24 -13.58
C SER A 447 7.21 -36.05 -14.80
N ASN A 448 6.62 -35.97 -15.99
CA ASN A 448 7.32 -35.62 -17.24
C ASN A 448 7.48 -34.09 -17.40
N VAL A 449 7.76 -33.37 -16.31
CA VAL A 449 7.95 -31.92 -16.37
C VAL A 449 9.29 -31.60 -17.03
N SER A 450 9.21 -31.17 -18.29
CA SER A 450 10.35 -30.63 -19.03
C SER A 450 10.81 -29.29 -18.45
N VAL A 451 12.10 -28.97 -18.61
CA VAL A 451 12.67 -27.66 -18.28
C VAL A 451 11.98 -26.53 -19.07
N GLU A 452 11.39 -26.84 -20.23
CA GLU A 452 10.64 -25.90 -21.06
C GLU A 452 9.38 -25.36 -20.36
N CYS A 453 8.87 -26.08 -19.37
CA CYS A 453 7.72 -25.66 -18.57
C CYS A 453 8.06 -24.58 -17.53
N LEU A 454 9.34 -24.28 -17.30
CA LEU A 454 9.76 -23.23 -16.37
C LEU A 454 9.33 -21.85 -16.89
N PRO A 455 9.14 -20.85 -15.99
CA PRO A 455 8.70 -19.51 -16.37
C PRO A 455 9.84 -18.71 -17.01
N TRP A 456 10.30 -19.10 -18.20
CA TRP A 456 11.47 -18.52 -18.89
C TRP A 456 11.38 -17.01 -19.13
N ASP A 457 10.17 -16.45 -19.16
CA ASP A 457 9.95 -15.00 -19.23
C ASP A 457 10.49 -14.21 -18.02
N LEU A 458 10.75 -14.90 -16.90
CA LEU A 458 11.33 -14.37 -15.66
C LEU A 458 12.82 -14.70 -15.51
N ALA A 459 13.40 -15.43 -16.47
CA ALA A 459 14.84 -15.69 -16.46
C ALA A 459 15.61 -14.39 -16.76
N ALA A 460 16.84 -14.29 -16.27
CA ALA A 460 17.74 -13.19 -16.64
C ALA A 460 17.95 -13.17 -18.17
N GLN A 461 18.18 -11.98 -18.73
CA GLN A 461 18.36 -11.84 -20.19
C GLN A 461 19.56 -12.62 -20.72
N ASP A 462 20.60 -12.74 -19.89
CA ASP A 462 21.86 -13.43 -20.13
C ASP A 462 21.89 -14.85 -19.51
N ALA A 463 20.73 -15.40 -19.13
CA ALA A 463 20.65 -16.72 -18.51
C ALA A 463 21.14 -17.83 -19.46
N ASP A 464 22.13 -18.59 -19.01
CA ASP A 464 22.62 -19.80 -19.68
C ASP A 464 21.59 -20.93 -19.55
N ARG A 465 20.79 -21.13 -20.60
CA ARG A 465 19.73 -22.13 -20.63
C ARG A 465 20.27 -23.56 -20.55
N ASP A 466 21.43 -23.82 -21.16
CA ASP A 466 22.04 -25.14 -21.15
C ASP A 466 22.55 -25.48 -19.75
N ALA A 467 23.13 -24.51 -19.04
CA ALA A 467 23.50 -24.68 -17.64
C ALA A 467 22.29 -24.94 -16.76
N ILE A 468 21.20 -24.17 -16.92
CA ILE A 468 19.96 -24.35 -16.15
C ILE A 468 19.35 -25.73 -16.41
N GLU A 469 19.32 -26.20 -17.66
CA GLU A 469 18.79 -27.53 -17.98
C GLU A 469 19.62 -28.66 -17.36
N ARG A 470 20.96 -28.57 -17.43
CA ARG A 470 21.84 -29.54 -16.76
C ARG A 470 21.61 -29.55 -15.25
N GLN A 471 21.53 -28.36 -14.64
CA GLN A 471 21.28 -28.20 -13.21
C GLN A 471 19.89 -28.76 -12.82
N TRP A 472 18.86 -28.56 -13.64
CA TRP A 472 17.52 -29.10 -13.43
C TRP A 472 17.52 -30.63 -13.44
N ARG A 473 18.19 -31.25 -14.42
CA ARG A 473 18.35 -32.71 -14.50
C ARG A 473 19.06 -33.27 -13.28
N ASN A 474 20.16 -32.64 -12.86
CA ASN A 474 20.95 -33.07 -11.71
C ASN A 474 20.17 -32.91 -10.39
N LEU A 475 19.43 -31.81 -10.21
CA LEU A 475 18.65 -31.56 -8.99
C LEU A 475 17.63 -32.68 -8.76
N ARG A 476 16.98 -33.15 -9.84
CA ARG A 476 15.99 -34.24 -9.78
C ARG A 476 16.58 -35.61 -9.41
N THR A 477 17.89 -35.77 -9.46
CA THR A 477 18.58 -36.99 -8.97
C THR A 477 18.84 -36.96 -7.46
N MET A 478 18.75 -35.79 -6.83
CA MET A 478 18.97 -35.65 -5.39
C MET A 478 17.72 -36.01 -4.59
N ARG A 479 17.91 -36.35 -3.32
CA ARG A 479 16.83 -36.48 -2.36
C ARG A 479 16.67 -35.18 -1.58
N ILE A 480 15.44 -34.87 -1.16
CA ILE A 480 15.17 -33.68 -0.32
C ILE A 480 16.02 -33.69 0.97
N SER A 481 16.23 -34.88 1.56
CA SER A 481 17.08 -35.06 2.74
C SER A 481 18.57 -34.76 2.50
N GLU A 482 19.03 -34.74 1.26
CA GLU A 482 20.41 -34.38 0.89
C GLU A 482 20.56 -32.88 0.65
N ILE A 483 19.44 -32.16 0.48
CA ILE A 483 19.40 -30.72 0.24
C ILE A 483 19.15 -29.97 1.56
N CYS A 484 18.34 -30.53 2.46
CA CYS A 484 17.93 -29.87 3.70
C CYS A 484 18.00 -30.82 4.90
N ASP A 485 18.74 -30.41 5.93
CA ASP A 485 18.92 -31.18 7.18
C ASP A 485 17.61 -31.32 7.99
N ASN A 486 16.70 -30.35 7.86
CA ASN A 486 15.38 -30.38 8.51
C ASN A 486 14.33 -30.97 7.56
N VAL A 487 14.10 -32.28 7.67
CA VAL A 487 13.07 -33.04 6.94
C VAL A 487 11.67 -32.78 7.52
N ASP A 488 11.34 -31.53 7.85
CA ASP A 488 9.95 -31.20 8.15
C ASP A 488 9.15 -31.27 6.84
N GLU A 489 8.01 -31.96 6.84
CA GLU A 489 7.15 -32.17 5.67
C GLU A 489 6.66 -30.85 5.00
N ASN A 490 6.92 -29.70 5.62
CA ASN A 490 6.51 -28.37 5.21
C ASN A 490 7.68 -27.39 4.98
N ILE A 491 8.73 -27.81 4.28
CA ILE A 491 9.77 -26.86 3.85
C ILE A 491 9.16 -25.76 2.97
N SER A 492 9.44 -24.50 3.31
CA SER A 492 9.06 -23.36 2.47
C SER A 492 9.76 -23.46 1.12
N THR A 493 9.05 -23.10 0.04
CA THR A 493 9.65 -23.06 -1.31
C THR A 493 10.89 -22.15 -1.35
N ILE A 494 10.88 -21.05 -0.60
CA ILE A 494 12.01 -20.13 -0.52
C ILE A 494 13.20 -20.81 0.17
N ASP A 495 12.99 -21.42 1.34
CA ASP A 495 14.06 -22.04 2.12
C ASP A 495 14.72 -23.20 1.37
N PHE A 496 13.93 -23.96 0.61
CA PHE A 496 14.43 -24.99 -0.30
C PHE A 496 15.40 -24.42 -1.33
N TRP A 497 15.03 -23.36 -2.06
CA TRP A 497 15.90 -22.78 -3.09
C TRP A 497 17.13 -22.07 -2.51
N ILE A 498 17.05 -21.56 -1.28
CA ILE A 498 18.22 -21.06 -0.54
C ILE A 498 19.20 -22.21 -0.27
N ALA A 499 18.69 -23.36 0.18
CA ALA A 499 19.53 -24.52 0.44
C ALA A 499 20.17 -25.04 -0.86
N VAL A 500 19.39 -25.14 -1.95
CA VAL A 500 19.91 -25.50 -3.28
C VAL A 500 21.02 -24.54 -3.75
N ASN A 501 20.88 -23.24 -3.51
CA ASN A 501 21.91 -22.23 -3.85
C ASN A 501 23.20 -22.33 -3.01
N LYS A 502 23.19 -23.09 -1.91
CA LYS A 502 24.35 -23.32 -1.03
C LYS A 502 25.06 -24.64 -1.31
N ILE A 503 24.51 -25.50 -2.17
CA ILE A 503 25.15 -26.77 -2.51
C ILE A 503 26.38 -26.49 -3.37
N GLU A 504 27.52 -26.94 -2.87
CA GLU A 504 28.82 -26.86 -3.53
C GLU A 504 29.26 -28.25 -3.98
N ASN A 505 29.92 -28.30 -5.13
CA ASN A 505 30.58 -29.52 -5.60
C ASN A 505 31.96 -29.68 -4.93
N ALA A 506 32.66 -30.77 -5.26
CA ALA A 506 34.00 -31.04 -4.73
C ALA A 506 35.07 -29.97 -5.08
N ASN A 507 34.75 -29.00 -5.95
CA ASN A 507 35.62 -27.88 -6.33
C ASN A 507 35.17 -26.56 -5.67
N ASP A 508 34.44 -26.63 -4.56
CA ASP A 508 33.87 -25.48 -3.82
C ASP A 508 33.04 -24.53 -4.71
N SER A 509 32.52 -25.04 -5.84
CA SER A 509 31.75 -24.28 -6.81
C SER A 509 30.27 -24.61 -6.65
N LYS A 510 29.44 -23.57 -6.60
CA LYS A 510 27.97 -23.72 -6.47
C LYS A 510 27.39 -24.56 -7.60
N GLN A 511 26.89 -25.74 -7.27
CA GLN A 511 26.44 -26.75 -8.24
C GLN A 511 25.19 -26.31 -9.02
N PHE A 512 24.27 -25.60 -8.35
CA PHE A 512 22.96 -25.20 -8.89
C PHE A 512 22.79 -23.68 -8.99
N LYS A 513 23.88 -22.95 -9.20
CA LYS A 513 23.93 -21.48 -9.15
C LYS A 513 22.86 -20.82 -10.05
N ASP A 514 22.82 -21.17 -11.33
CA ASP A 514 21.98 -20.50 -12.32
C ASP A 514 20.50 -20.85 -12.15
N LEU A 515 20.22 -22.12 -11.88
CA LEU A 515 18.86 -22.61 -11.62
C LEU A 515 18.31 -22.00 -10.31
N ALA A 516 19.10 -21.98 -9.25
CA ALA A 516 18.66 -21.40 -7.98
C ALA A 516 18.48 -19.88 -8.10
N ALA A 517 19.36 -19.18 -8.82
CA ALA A 517 19.18 -17.76 -9.12
C ALA A 517 17.89 -17.51 -9.91
N PHE A 518 17.59 -18.33 -10.92
CA PHE A 518 16.35 -18.25 -11.69
C PHE A 518 15.10 -18.48 -10.81
N ALA A 519 15.11 -19.52 -9.98
CA ALA A 519 14.00 -19.80 -9.07
C ALA A 519 13.79 -18.69 -8.05
N LEU A 520 14.86 -18.23 -7.39
CA LEU A 520 14.80 -17.13 -6.41
C LEU A 520 14.31 -15.83 -7.08
N ARG A 521 14.79 -15.51 -8.29
CA ARG A 521 14.31 -14.36 -9.06
C ARG A 521 12.80 -14.45 -9.32
N ALA A 522 12.31 -15.59 -9.80
CA ALA A 522 10.88 -15.79 -10.04
C ALA A 522 10.03 -15.71 -8.75
N LEU A 523 10.57 -16.21 -7.63
CA LEU A 523 9.93 -16.19 -6.31
C LEU A 523 10.01 -14.81 -5.62
N SER A 524 10.81 -13.88 -6.15
CA SER A 524 10.86 -12.50 -5.68
C SER A 524 9.62 -11.70 -6.05
N LEU A 525 8.83 -12.17 -7.03
CA LEU A 525 7.60 -11.51 -7.43
C LEU A 525 6.60 -11.44 -6.26
N PRO A 526 6.01 -10.26 -5.99
CA PRO A 526 5.02 -10.12 -4.94
C PRO A 526 3.78 -10.92 -5.30
N THR A 527 3.41 -11.87 -4.45
CA THR A 527 2.21 -12.71 -4.65
C THR A 527 0.95 -12.11 -4.04
N SER A 528 1.07 -11.06 -3.21
CA SER A 528 -0.05 -10.39 -2.54
C SER A 528 0.26 -8.93 -2.21
N ASN A 529 -0.79 -8.11 -2.03
CA ASN A 529 -0.67 -6.74 -1.54
C ASN A 529 -0.54 -6.67 0.00
N ALA A 530 -0.48 -7.82 0.68
CA ALA A 530 -0.43 -7.90 2.14
C ALA A 530 0.78 -7.19 2.74
N ASP A 531 1.92 -7.22 2.03
CA ASP A 531 3.14 -6.56 2.47
C ASP A 531 2.97 -5.04 2.50
N VAL A 532 2.28 -4.47 1.51
CA VAL A 532 2.04 -3.01 1.42
C VAL A 532 0.93 -2.56 2.38
N GLU A 533 -0.11 -3.36 2.58
CA GLU A 533 -1.12 -3.10 3.61
C GLU A 533 -0.50 -3.04 5.02
N ARG A 534 0.54 -3.85 5.29
CA ARG A 534 1.32 -3.74 6.54
C ARG A 534 2.10 -2.43 6.64
N VAL A 535 2.62 -1.90 5.54
CA VAL A 535 3.25 -0.56 5.48
C VAL A 535 2.22 0.52 5.84
N PHE A 536 1.00 0.45 5.30
CA PHE A 536 -0.07 1.38 5.65
C PHE A 536 -0.58 1.22 7.08
N SER A 537 -0.59 0.00 7.63
CA SER A 537 -0.87 -0.23 9.06
C SER A 537 0.14 0.51 9.95
N VAL A 538 1.43 0.45 9.62
CA VAL A 538 2.47 1.21 10.34
C VAL A 538 2.23 2.71 10.21
N MET A 539 1.86 3.20 9.01
CA MET A 539 1.48 4.59 8.80
C MET A 539 0.33 5.03 9.71
N ALA A 540 -0.72 4.21 9.87
CA ALA A 540 -1.87 4.52 10.72
C ALA A 540 -1.50 4.64 12.21
N VAL A 541 -0.51 3.87 12.68
CA VAL A 541 0.04 4.00 14.05
C VAL A 541 0.88 5.28 14.19
N ILE A 542 1.62 5.67 13.15
CA ILE A 542 2.40 6.91 13.17
C ILE A 542 1.48 8.13 13.10
N LYS A 543 0.57 8.18 12.14
CA LYS A 543 -0.32 9.31 11.88
C LYS A 543 -1.73 8.99 12.37
N THR A 544 -1.97 9.28 13.66
CA THR A 544 -3.29 9.10 14.29
C THR A 544 -4.16 10.36 14.13
N LYS A 545 -5.47 10.26 14.41
CA LYS A 545 -6.37 11.43 14.43
C LYS A 545 -5.85 12.57 15.33
N CYS A 546 -5.22 12.23 16.46
CA CYS A 546 -4.64 13.20 17.38
C CYS A 546 -3.22 13.68 16.97
N ARG A 547 -2.52 12.93 16.11
CA ARG A 547 -1.16 13.22 15.62
C ARG A 547 -1.13 13.23 14.08
N ASN A 548 -1.96 14.06 13.46
CA ASN A 548 -2.05 14.18 12.00
C ASN A 548 -1.24 15.35 11.42
N ARG A 549 -0.69 16.24 12.26
CA ARG A 549 0.17 17.37 11.83
C ARG A 549 1.63 16.96 11.82
N MET A 550 2.05 16.28 10.75
CA MET A 550 3.42 15.81 10.53
C MET A 550 3.86 16.10 9.10
N LEU A 551 5.09 16.58 8.92
CA LEU A 551 5.69 16.78 7.59
C LEU A 551 5.98 15.42 6.94
N ILE A 552 5.89 15.36 5.61
CA ILE A 552 6.10 14.13 4.85
C ILE A 552 7.47 13.50 5.12
N ASP A 553 8.54 14.27 5.16
CA ASP A 553 9.89 13.77 5.45
C ASP A 553 9.97 13.05 6.80
N MET A 554 9.32 13.62 7.83
CA MET A 554 9.28 12.98 9.14
C MET A 554 8.44 11.71 9.14
N LEU A 555 7.33 11.70 8.40
CA LEU A 555 6.51 10.50 8.25
C LEU A 555 7.31 9.39 7.56
N VAL A 556 7.97 9.69 6.45
CA VAL A 556 8.83 8.77 5.69
C VAL A 556 9.97 8.25 6.57
N SER A 557 10.66 9.12 7.31
CA SER A 557 11.73 8.70 8.23
C SER A 557 11.24 7.78 9.34
N LEU A 558 10.10 8.09 9.97
CA LEU A 558 9.52 7.25 11.01
C LEU A 558 9.05 5.90 10.47
N MET A 559 8.44 5.89 9.29
CA MET A 559 8.02 4.65 8.63
C MET A 559 9.20 3.79 8.26
N ARG A 560 10.22 4.36 7.63
CA ARG A 560 11.47 3.65 7.31
C ARG A 560 12.06 2.99 8.53
N ILE A 561 12.26 3.73 9.62
CA ILE A 561 12.82 3.18 10.87
C ILE A 561 11.97 2.02 11.39
N ARG A 562 10.63 2.18 11.45
CA ARG A 562 9.75 1.14 12.00
C ARG A 562 9.68 -0.11 11.14
N ILE A 563 9.61 0.06 9.83
CA ILE A 563 9.47 -1.05 8.88
C ILE A 563 10.80 -1.78 8.79
N HIS A 564 11.91 -1.08 8.60
CA HIS A 564 13.25 -1.66 8.57
C HIS A 564 13.52 -2.45 9.86
N MET A 565 13.30 -1.87 11.04
CA MET A 565 13.46 -2.59 12.31
C MET A 565 12.59 -3.86 12.37
N ARG A 566 11.34 -3.80 11.89
CA ARG A 566 10.45 -4.96 11.87
C ARG A 566 10.93 -6.04 10.90
N VAL A 567 11.37 -5.68 9.71
CA VAL A 567 11.86 -6.59 8.67
C VAL A 567 13.06 -7.38 9.18
N PHE A 568 14.04 -6.68 9.77
CA PHE A 568 15.26 -7.28 10.29
C PHE A 568 15.10 -7.87 11.71
N LYS A 569 13.87 -7.90 12.26
CA LYS A 569 13.56 -8.38 13.61
C LYS A 569 14.39 -7.68 14.71
N LEU A 570 14.67 -6.40 14.51
CA LEU A 570 15.40 -5.52 15.40
C LEU A 570 14.46 -4.60 16.19
N CYS A 571 15.01 -3.99 17.24
CA CYS A 571 14.37 -3.07 18.15
C CYS A 571 15.43 -2.09 18.69
N CYS A 572 15.01 -0.97 19.29
CA CYS A 572 15.95 0.00 19.85
C CYS A 572 16.88 -0.57 20.94
N LYS A 573 16.51 -1.71 21.55
CA LYS A 573 17.31 -2.40 22.58
C LYS A 573 18.48 -3.20 22.01
N ASN A 574 18.32 -3.84 20.84
CA ASN A 574 19.32 -4.72 20.23
C ASN A 574 19.99 -4.10 19.01
N TYR A 575 19.42 -3.05 18.40
CA TYR A 575 20.07 -2.32 17.33
C TYR A 575 21.31 -1.57 17.85
N MET A 576 22.45 -1.81 17.21
CA MET A 576 23.68 -1.06 17.45
C MET A 576 23.83 0.01 16.37
N PRO A 577 23.90 1.31 16.74
CA PRO A 577 24.19 2.37 15.78
C PRO A 577 25.49 2.10 15.04
N THR A 578 25.46 2.21 13.72
CA THR A 578 26.65 2.04 12.89
C THR A 578 27.65 3.15 13.11
N ASP A 579 28.91 2.89 12.75
CA ASP A 579 29.95 3.93 12.81
C ASP A 579 29.61 5.11 11.90
N ASP A 580 28.93 4.89 10.79
CA ASP A 580 28.51 5.96 9.88
C ASP A 580 27.39 6.82 10.49
N MET A 581 26.44 6.24 11.24
CA MET A 581 25.51 7.05 12.04
C MET A 581 26.24 7.93 13.07
N VAL A 582 27.26 7.38 13.75
CA VAL A 582 28.05 8.11 14.75
C VAL A 582 28.88 9.22 14.10
N LYS A 583 29.43 8.99 12.91
CA LYS A 583 30.15 9.98 12.09
C LYS A 583 29.22 11.08 11.59
N ARG A 584 28.00 10.74 11.14
CA ARG A 584 26.98 11.72 10.68
C ARG A 584 26.40 12.56 11.82
N PHE A 585 26.48 12.07 13.05
CA PHE A 585 26.09 12.85 14.22
C PHE A 585 27.12 13.95 14.51
N THR A 586 26.99 15.06 13.78
CA THR A 586 27.73 16.32 13.96
C THR A 586 26.77 17.51 13.91
N SER A 587 27.28 18.73 14.03
CA SER A 587 26.49 19.96 13.86
C SER A 587 25.86 20.08 12.47
N GLN A 588 26.41 19.41 11.45
CA GLN A 588 25.87 19.42 10.09
C GLN A 588 24.46 18.84 10.00
N MET A 589 24.07 17.95 10.93
CA MET A 589 22.72 17.41 10.99
C MET A 589 21.64 18.48 11.18
N TYR A 590 21.99 19.70 11.59
CA TYR A 590 21.04 20.81 11.71
C TYR A 590 20.90 21.65 10.43
N VAL A 591 21.84 21.56 9.49
CA VAL A 591 21.87 22.38 8.26
C VAL A 591 21.08 21.75 7.14
N VAL A 592 21.17 20.42 7.01
CA VAL A 592 20.61 19.72 5.85
C VAL A 592 19.11 19.49 6.04
N SER A 593 18.34 19.88 5.04
CA SER A 593 16.93 19.51 4.84
C SER A 593 16.79 19.09 3.39
N GLY A 594 17.05 17.82 3.13
CA GLY A 594 16.93 17.19 1.83
C GLY A 594 17.55 15.81 1.88
N LEU A 595 16.76 14.79 1.52
CA LEU A 595 17.27 13.46 1.19
C LEU A 595 18.36 13.62 0.12
N ILE A 596 19.53 13.04 0.40
CA ILE A 596 20.63 12.64 -0.49
C ILE A 596 20.56 13.31 -1.87
N GLY A 597 21.36 14.37 -2.05
CA GLY A 597 21.78 14.85 -3.37
C GLY A 597 23.07 14.17 -3.78
#